data_AF-A0AA91I8V2-F1
#
_entry.id   AF-A0AA91I8V2-F1
#
_cell.length_a   1.000
_cell.length_b   1.000
_cell.length_c   1.000
_cell.angle_alpha   90.00
_cell.angle_beta   90.00
_cell.angle_gamma   90.00
#
_symmetry.space_group_name_H-M   'P 1'
#
loop_
_entity.id
_entity.type
_entity.pdbx_description
1 polymer ?
#
loop_
_entity_poly.entity_id
_entity_poly.type
_entity_poly.pdbx_seq_one_letter_code
_entity_poly.pdbx_strand_id
1 'polypeptide(L)'
;MFEKAEGTMQNIAGRVQDAFGAATGDTATQLEGKARQVAGKAQQGYGAVLDQVRESAVVNPVATLAVVASVSFVLGALWAKR
;
A
#
# COMPACT_ATOMS: atom_id res chain seq x y z
N MET A 1 -24.00 -44.15 -7.75
CA MET A 1 -23.51 -43.35 -8.90
C MET A 1 -23.12 -41.91 -8.52
N PHE A 2 -23.54 -41.37 -7.37
CA PHE A 2 -23.19 -40.00 -6.94
C PHE A 2 -21.74 -39.83 -6.42
N GLU A 3 -21.15 -40.83 -5.77
CA GLU A 3 -19.77 -40.74 -5.24
C GLU A 3 -18.69 -40.51 -6.31
N LYS A 4 -18.86 -41.06 -7.53
CA LYS A 4 -17.89 -40.86 -8.61
C LYS A 4 -17.95 -39.44 -9.20
N ALA A 5 -19.11 -38.80 -9.17
CA ALA A 5 -19.26 -37.43 -9.62
C ALA A 5 -18.60 -36.46 -8.63
N GLU A 6 -18.78 -36.70 -7.32
CA GLU A 6 -18.20 -35.88 -6.26
C GLU A 6 -16.66 -35.96 -6.24
N GLY A 7 -16.10 -37.16 -6.42
CA GLY A 7 -14.65 -37.35 -6.53
C GLY A 7 -14.04 -36.67 -7.76
N THR A 8 -14.74 -36.66 -8.88
CA THR A 8 -14.26 -35.96 -10.10
C THR A 8 -14.28 -34.45 -9.91
N MET A 9 -15.32 -33.93 -9.24
CA MET A 9 -15.49 -32.50 -9.00
C MET A 9 -14.47 -31.95 -8.00
N GLN A 10 -14.17 -32.70 -6.93
CA GLN A 10 -13.09 -32.38 -6.00
C GLN A 10 -11.72 -32.37 -6.68
N ASN A 11 -11.47 -33.30 -7.60
CA ASN A 11 -10.19 -33.36 -8.31
C ASN A 11 -9.98 -32.17 -9.26
N ILE A 12 -11.05 -31.67 -9.88
CA ILE A 12 -11.02 -30.47 -10.72
C ILE A 12 -10.79 -29.23 -9.85
N ALA A 13 -11.52 -29.10 -8.75
CA ALA A 13 -11.36 -27.99 -7.81
C ALA A 13 -9.93 -27.92 -7.25
N GLY A 14 -9.36 -29.07 -6.86
CA GLY A 14 -7.99 -29.15 -6.37
C GLY A 14 -6.96 -28.65 -7.40
N ARG A 15 -7.07 -29.07 -8.67
CA ARG A 15 -6.14 -28.61 -9.72
C ARG A 15 -6.21 -27.10 -9.98
N VAL A 16 -7.42 -26.54 -9.95
CA VAL A 16 -7.63 -25.09 -10.11
C VAL A 16 -7.02 -24.35 -8.92
N GLN A 17 -7.21 -24.85 -7.70
CA GLN A 17 -6.68 -24.24 -6.49
C GLN A 17 -5.15 -24.32 -6.42
N ASP A 18 -4.56 -25.42 -6.89
CA ASP A 18 -3.10 -25.61 -6.99
C ASP A 18 -2.48 -24.64 -8.00
N ALA A 19 -3.05 -24.55 -9.20
CA ALA A 19 -2.59 -23.63 -10.24
C ALA A 19 -2.74 -22.17 -9.83
N PHE A 20 -3.86 -21.83 -9.18
CA PHE A 20 -4.10 -20.48 -8.69
C PHE A 20 -3.20 -20.14 -7.50
N GLY A 21 -2.95 -21.09 -6.61
CA GLY A 21 -2.05 -20.96 -5.47
C GLY A 21 -0.59 -20.78 -5.90
N ALA A 22 -0.12 -21.56 -6.88
CA ALA A 22 1.22 -21.40 -7.45
C ALA A 22 1.40 -20.03 -8.13
N ALA A 23 0.46 -19.64 -8.99
CA ALA A 23 0.52 -18.34 -9.68
C ALA A 23 0.40 -17.14 -8.71
N THR A 24 -0.46 -17.26 -7.70
CA THR A 24 -0.66 -16.21 -6.69
C THR A 24 0.52 -16.15 -5.72
N GLY A 25 1.14 -17.28 -5.37
CA GLY A 25 2.30 -17.33 -4.49
C GLY A 25 3.48 -16.53 -5.05
N ASP A 26 3.85 -16.80 -6.31
CA ASP A 26 4.90 -16.03 -7.00
C ASP A 26 4.54 -14.56 -7.16
N THR A 27 3.27 -14.27 -7.49
CA THR A 27 2.80 -12.89 -7.64
C THR A 27 2.84 -12.15 -6.31
N ALA A 28 2.39 -12.78 -5.22
CA ALA A 28 2.36 -12.20 -3.88
C ALA A 28 3.77 -11.92 -3.36
N THR A 29 4.73 -12.84 -3.55
CA THR A 29 6.13 -12.61 -3.16
C THR A 29 6.75 -11.46 -3.95
N GLN A 30 6.50 -11.36 -5.26
CA GLN A 30 6.96 -10.22 -6.06
C GLN A 30 6.29 -8.90 -5.65
N LEU A 31 5.00 -8.94 -5.33
CA LEU A 31 4.25 -7.80 -4.84
C LEU A 31 4.80 -7.31 -3.51
N GLU A 32 5.09 -8.23 -2.59
CA GLU A 32 5.68 -7.89 -1.29
C GLU A 32 7.07 -7.27 -1.46
N GLY A 33 7.89 -7.80 -2.37
CA GLY A 33 9.20 -7.22 -2.70
C GLY A 33 9.10 -5.81 -3.27
N LYS A 34 8.21 -5.58 -4.24
CA LYS A 34 7.95 -4.24 -4.80
C LYS A 34 7.36 -3.30 -3.76
N ALA A 35 6.41 -3.78 -2.95
CA ALA A 35 5.81 -2.99 -1.87
C ALA A 35 6.85 -2.58 -0.85
N ARG A 36 7.76 -3.47 -0.45
CA ARG A 36 8.86 -3.18 0.47
C ARG A 36 9.87 -2.21 -0.16
N GLN A 37 10.13 -2.30 -1.47
CA GLN A 37 10.98 -1.35 -2.19
C GLN A 37 10.34 0.05 -2.29
N VAL A 38 9.04 0.11 -2.57
CA VAL A 38 8.26 1.36 -2.59
C VAL A 38 8.21 1.96 -1.19
N ALA A 39 7.96 1.15 -0.16
CA ALA A 39 7.98 1.58 1.23
C ALA A 39 9.37 2.10 1.63
N GLY A 40 10.45 1.43 1.23
CA GLY A 40 11.82 1.90 1.47
C GLY A 40 12.13 3.24 0.78
N LYS A 41 11.74 3.39 -0.49
CA LYS A 41 11.88 4.67 -1.21
C LYS A 41 11.03 5.77 -0.60
N ALA A 42 9.82 5.44 -0.17
CA ALA A 42 8.95 6.37 0.53
C ALA A 42 9.57 6.78 1.87
N GLN A 43 10.08 5.85 2.67
CA GLN A 43 10.75 6.14 3.94
C GLN A 43 11.99 7.03 3.75
N GLN A 44 12.83 6.74 2.75
CA GLN A 44 14.00 7.58 2.44
C GLN A 44 13.59 9.00 2.00
N GLY A 45 12.62 9.10 1.09
CA GLY A 45 12.11 10.39 0.62
C GLY A 45 11.44 11.18 1.74
N TYR A 46 10.67 10.50 2.60
CA TYR A 46 10.00 11.11 3.74
C TYR A 46 11.00 11.62 4.77
N GLY A 47 12.08 10.87 5.05
CA GLY A 47 13.16 11.33 5.92
C GLY A 47 13.80 12.63 5.42
N ALA A 48 14.16 12.70 4.13
CA ALA A 48 14.76 13.90 3.54
C ALA A 48 13.81 15.10 3.49
N VAL A 49 12.51 14.87 3.31
CA VAL A 49 11.50 15.93 3.36
C VAL A 49 11.28 16.39 4.80
N LEU A 50 11.20 15.46 5.75
CA LEU A 50 11.01 15.78 7.16
C LEU A 50 12.20 16.55 7.74
N ASP A 51 13.43 16.20 7.35
CA ASP A 51 14.63 16.95 7.73
C ASP A 51 14.61 18.37 7.18
N GLN A 52 14.27 18.56 5.89
CA GLN A 52 14.14 19.89 5.30
C GLN A 52 13.03 20.73 5.95
N VAL A 53 11.90 20.10 6.29
CA VAL A 53 10.80 20.76 7.00
C VAL A 53 11.22 21.11 8.42
N ARG A 54 11.93 20.22 9.12
CA ARG A 54 12.45 20.46 10.47
C ARG A 54 13.44 21.62 10.47
N GLU A 55 14.37 21.66 9.54
CA GLU A 55 15.34 22.75 9.42
C GLU A 55 14.65 24.06 9.07
N SER A 56 13.69 24.04 8.14
CA SER A 56 12.86 25.20 7.79
C SER A 56 11.96 25.65 8.94
N ALA A 57 11.53 24.76 9.83
CA ALA A 57 10.74 25.07 11.02
C ALA A 57 11.57 25.79 12.08
N VAL A 58 12.86 25.42 12.20
CA VAL A 58 13.80 26.09 13.12
C VAL A 58 14.17 27.48 12.60
N VAL A 59 14.31 27.66 11.28
CA VAL A 59 14.68 28.94 10.67
C VAL A 59 13.46 29.88 10.48
N ASN A 60 12.30 29.35 10.10
CA ASN A 60 11.07 30.10 9.83
C ASN A 60 9.81 29.35 10.32
N PRO A 61 9.47 29.45 11.63
CA PRO A 61 8.34 28.73 12.22
C PRO A 61 6.99 29.14 11.61
N VAL A 62 6.83 30.41 11.22
CA VAL A 62 5.59 30.92 10.60
C VAL A 62 5.35 30.33 9.21
N ALA A 63 6.40 30.22 8.39
CA ALA A 63 6.29 29.63 7.05
C ALA A 63 5.89 28.15 7.13
N THR A 64 6.44 27.41 8.11
CA THR A 64 6.09 26.01 8.35
C THR A 64 4.63 25.86 8.78
N LEU A 65 4.14 26.71 9.68
CA LEU A 65 2.73 26.70 10.08
C LEU A 65 1.79 27.00 8.91
N ALA A 66 2.15 27.92 8.02
CA ALA A 66 1.35 28.22 6.84
C ALA A 66 1.23 27.02 5.89
N VAL A 67 2.32 26.29 5.65
CA VAL A 67 2.32 25.06 4.84
C VAL A 67 1.44 23.99 5.49
N VAL A 68 1.60 23.73 6.78
CA VAL A 68 0.77 22.75 7.51
C VAL A 68 -0.71 23.14 7.44
N ALA A 69 -1.04 24.42 7.69
CA ALA A 69 -2.41 24.91 7.63
C ALA A 69 -3.03 24.72 6.24
N SER A 70 -2.28 24.99 5.16
CA SER A 70 -2.76 24.78 3.79
C SER A 70 -3.08 23.31 3.49
N VAL A 71 -2.23 22.38 3.93
CA VAL A 71 -2.44 20.95 3.75
C VAL A 71 -3.66 20.48 4.55
N SER A 72 -3.77 20.89 5.80
CA SER A 72 -4.92 20.58 6.67
C SER A 72 -6.23 21.15 6.13
N PHE A 73 -6.20 22.36 5.57
CA PHE A 73 -7.38 23.00 4.98
C PHE A 73 -7.88 22.25 3.75
N VAL A 74 -6.99 21.85 2.84
CA VAL A 74 -7.37 21.09 1.64
C VAL A 74 -7.93 19.72 1.99
N LEU A 75 -7.29 19.01 2.93
CA LEU A 75 -7.78 17.72 3.41
C LEU A 75 -9.14 17.84 4.11
N GLY A 76 -9.30 18.85 4.97
CA GLY A 76 -10.57 19.14 5.63
C GLY A 76 -11.68 19.51 4.65
N ALA A 77 -11.40 20.35 3.65
CA ALA A 77 -12.37 20.75 2.63
C ALA A 77 -12.80 19.58 1.72
N LEU A 78 -11.92 18.61 1.46
CA LEU A 78 -12.24 17.40 0.72
C LEU A 78 -13.14 16.44 1.51
N TRP A 79 -12.94 16.33 2.82
CA TRP A 79 -13.81 15.53 3.69
C TRP A 79 -15.15 16.20 4.00
N ALA A 80 -15.18 17.54 4.07
CA ALA A 80 -16.40 18.30 4.32
C ALA A 80 -17.43 18.23 3.18
N LYS A 81 -17.04 17.71 2.01
CA LYS A 81 -17.92 17.56 0.84
C LYS A 81 -18.56 16.18 0.72
N ARG A 82 -18.36 15.30 1.70
CA ARG A 82 -18.92 13.94 1.72
C ARG A 82 -19.83 13.77 2.93
#